data_AF-A0A7W6LNZ5-F1
#
_entry.id   AF-A0A7W6LNZ5-F1
#
_cell.length_a   1.000
_cell.length_b   1.000
_cell.length_c   1.000
_cell.angle_alpha   90.00
_cell.angle_beta   90.00
_cell.angle_gamma   90.00
#
_symmetry.space_group_name_H-M   'P 1'
#
loop_
_entity.id
_entity.type
_entity.pdbx_description
1 polymer ?
#
loop_
_entity_poly.entity_id
_entity_poly.type
_entity_poly.pdbx_seq_one_letter_code
_entity_poly.pdbx_strand_id
1 'polypeptide(L)'
;MDSEAFVRWAYVTMLGRPVDPEGLAFYLRRMDEGKSKISVLKQLKLSAEGRVFDAQLQGLDSAIQQEKLERIPVIGPIYRWFQTQSEARTLPGAL
;
A
#
# COMPACT_ATOMS: atom_id res chain seq x y z
N MET A 1 -11.53 -7.87 -17.64
CA MET A 1 -11.08 -8.87 -16.64
C MET A 1 -12.08 -8.88 -15.51
N ASP A 2 -12.63 -10.06 -15.22
CA ASP A 2 -13.57 -10.30 -14.13
C ASP A 2 -13.01 -9.92 -12.74
N SER A 3 -13.86 -9.54 -11.80
CA SER A 3 -13.47 -9.08 -10.46
C SER A 3 -12.86 -10.20 -9.62
N GLU A 4 -13.42 -11.42 -9.69
CA GLU A 4 -12.90 -12.58 -8.96
C GLU A 4 -11.51 -12.96 -9.48
N ALA A 5 -11.40 -13.11 -10.80
CA ALA A 5 -10.13 -13.40 -11.44
C ALA A 5 -9.07 -12.36 -11.06
N PHE A 6 -9.44 -11.07 -11.06
CA PHE A 6 -8.53 -10.00 -10.67
C PHE A 6 -8.04 -10.13 -9.22
N VAL A 7 -8.92 -10.39 -8.24
CA VAL A 7 -8.52 -10.55 -6.83
C VAL A 7 -7.56 -11.73 -6.67
N ARG A 8 -7.85 -12.86 -7.33
CA ARG A 8 -7.00 -14.05 -7.28
C ARG A 8 -5.59 -13.76 -7.77
N TRP A 9 -5.47 -13.11 -8.93
CA TRP A 9 -4.17 -12.72 -9.48
C TRP A 9 -3.46 -11.67 -8.62
N ALA A 10 -4.20 -10.70 -8.09
CA ALA A 10 -3.65 -9.69 -7.20
C ALA A 10 -2.99 -10.32 -5.96
N TYR A 11 -3.63 -11.30 -5.30
CA TYR A 11 -3.06 -12.01 -4.16
C TYR A 11 -1.78 -12.76 -4.52
N VAL A 12 -1.81 -13.53 -5.60
CA VAL A 12 -0.63 -14.30 -6.05
C VAL A 12 0.54 -13.36 -6.37
N THR A 13 0.26 -12.25 -7.04
CA THR A 13 1.30 -11.30 -7.49
C THR A 13 1.84 -10.47 -6.33
N MET A 14 0.97 -10.03 -5.43
CA MET A 14 1.31 -9.08 -4.36
C MET A 14 1.78 -9.75 -3.07
N LEU A 15 1.31 -10.97 -2.80
CA LEU A 15 1.53 -11.68 -1.53
C LEU A 15 2.17 -13.06 -1.74
N GLY A 16 2.37 -13.51 -2.99
CA GLY A 16 2.98 -14.80 -3.29
C GLY A 16 2.11 -16.02 -2.93
N ARG A 17 0.84 -15.82 -2.59
CA ARG A 17 -0.07 -16.88 -2.14
C ARG A 17 -1.45 -16.79 -2.79
N PRO A 18 -2.20 -17.89 -2.88
CA PRO A 18 -3.60 -17.83 -3.29
C PRO A 18 -4.45 -17.04 -2.29
N VAL A 19 -5.50 -16.40 -2.80
CA VAL A 19 -6.51 -15.76 -1.98
C VAL A 19 -7.34 -16.81 -1.24
N ASP A 20 -7.57 -16.57 0.05
CA ASP A 20 -8.47 -17.34 0.89
C ASP A 20 -9.95 -16.97 0.63
N PRO A 21 -10.91 -17.84 0.94
CA PRO A 21 -12.32 -17.57 0.66
C PRO A 21 -12.87 -16.30 1.32
N GLU A 22 -12.40 -15.98 2.53
CA GLU A 22 -12.82 -14.79 3.27
C GLU A 22 -12.29 -13.51 2.61
N GLY A 23 -10.99 -13.46 2.32
CA GLY A 23 -10.36 -12.35 1.60
C GLY A 23 -10.98 -12.13 0.22
N LEU A 24 -11.33 -13.21 -0.48
CA LEU A 24 -12.00 -13.10 -1.78
C LEU A 24 -13.37 -12.45 -1.65
N ALA A 25 -14.22 -12.94 -0.75
CA ALA A 25 -15.54 -12.39 -0.51
C ALA A 25 -15.48 -10.92 -0.07
N PHE A 26 -14.50 -10.57 0.76
CA PHE A 26 -14.29 -9.21 1.23
C PHE A 26 -13.98 -8.22 0.11
N TYR A 27 -13.05 -8.57 -0.80
CA TYR A 27 -12.68 -7.68 -1.89
C TYR A 27 -13.73 -7.62 -3.00
N LEU A 28 -14.43 -8.73 -3.27
CA LEU A 28 -15.55 -8.74 -4.21
C LEU A 28 -16.65 -7.79 -3.76
N ARG A 29 -17.09 -7.88 -2.49
CA ARG A 29 -18.10 -6.96 -1.94
C ARG A 29 -17.67 -5.49 -2.07
N ARG A 30 -16.41 -5.19 -1.81
CA ARG A 30 -15.88 -3.83 -1.94
C ARG A 30 -15.88 -3.33 -3.38
N MET A 31 -15.60 -4.20 -4.35
CA MET A 31 -15.68 -3.84 -5.78
C MET A 31 -17.12 -3.62 -6.21
N ASP A 32 -18.08 -4.40 -5.69
CA ASP A 32 -19.50 -4.18 -5.91
C ASP A 32 -19.97 -2.83 -5.32
N GLU A 33 -19.40 -2.41 -4.20
CA GLU A 33 -19.58 -1.09 -3.59
C GLU A 33 -18.85 0.06 -4.33
N GLY A 34 -18.24 -0.22 -5.49
CA GLY A 34 -17.58 0.78 -6.35
C GLY A 34 -16.12 1.08 -5.98
N LYS A 35 -15.45 0.23 -5.18
CA LYS A 35 -14.00 0.37 -4.97
C LYS A 35 -13.23 0.02 -6.24
N SER A 36 -12.24 0.87 -6.54
CA SER A 36 -11.35 0.66 -7.68
C SER A 36 -10.42 -0.54 -7.45
N LYS A 37 -10.00 -1.18 -8.55
CA LYS A 37 -8.97 -2.22 -8.55
C LYS A 37 -7.63 -1.73 -8.00
N ILE A 38 -7.29 -0.46 -8.24
CA ILE A 38 -6.09 0.18 -7.69
C ILE A 38 -6.16 0.28 -6.17
N SER A 39 -7.33 0.63 -5.61
CA SER A 39 -7.53 0.65 -4.15
C SER A 39 -7.31 -0.72 -3.52
N VAL A 40 -7.65 -1.80 -4.23
CA VAL A 40 -7.41 -3.17 -3.73
C VAL A 40 -5.92 -3.50 -3.73
N LEU A 41 -5.20 -3.23 -4.81
CA LEU A 41 -3.74 -3.44 -4.87
C LEU A 41 -3.01 -2.61 -3.80
N LYS A 42 -3.45 -1.38 -3.59
CA LYS A 42 -2.93 -0.51 -2.52
C LYS A 42 -3.17 -1.09 -1.13
N GLN A 43 -4.36 -1.62 -0.85
CA GLN A 43 -4.67 -2.24 0.44
C GLN A 43 -3.81 -3.48 0.66
N LEU A 44 -3.64 -4.32 -0.37
CA LEU A 44 -2.76 -5.49 -0.30
C LEU A 44 -1.31 -5.08 -0.03
N LYS A 45 -0.78 -4.08 -0.76
CA LYS A 45 0.57 -3.55 -0.55
C LYS A 45 0.80 -3.02 0.87
N LEU A 46 -0.17 -2.28 1.41
CA LEU A 46 -0.06 -1.64 2.72
C LEU A 46 -0.34 -2.57 3.90
N SER A 47 -0.91 -3.76 3.64
CA SER A 47 -1.18 -4.78 4.64
C SER A 47 0.10 -5.31 5.30
N ALA A 48 -0.04 -5.96 6.46
CA ALA A 48 1.09 -6.60 7.12
C ALA A 48 1.75 -7.65 6.20
N GLU A 49 0.94 -8.45 5.50
CA GLU A 49 1.45 -9.46 4.57
C GLU A 49 2.19 -8.84 3.37
N GLY A 50 1.63 -7.78 2.77
CA GLY A 50 2.28 -7.11 1.64
C GLY A 50 3.60 -6.45 2.00
N ARG A 51 3.72 -5.93 3.23
CA ARG A 51 4.99 -5.39 3.76
C ARG A 51 6.04 -6.46 4.03
N VAL A 52 5.60 -7.67 4.40
CA VAL A 52 6.51 -8.80 4.66
C VAL A 52 6.99 -9.41 3.33
N PHE A 53 6.12 -9.54 2.35
CA PHE A 53 6.47 -10.11 1.05
C PHE A 53 7.33 -9.15 0.20
N ASP A 54 7.14 -7.83 0.36
CA ASP A 54 7.85 -6.77 -0.39
C ASP A 54 7.83 -7.00 -1.90
N ALA A 55 6.63 -7.17 -2.48
CA ALA A 55 6.49 -7.31 -3.93
C ALA A 55 7.03 -6.06 -4.63
N GLN A 56 8.25 -6.17 -5.19
CA GLN A 56 8.86 -5.15 -6.04
C GLN A 56 8.21 -5.14 -7.43
N LEU A 57 6.94 -4.73 -7.47
CA LEU A 57 6.21 -4.53 -8.71
C LEU A 57 6.60 -3.19 -9.32
N GLN A 58 7.53 -3.24 -10.27
CA GLN A 58 7.97 -2.08 -11.03
C GLN A 58 6.76 -1.38 -11.68
N GLY A 59 6.51 -0.12 -11.30
CA GLY A 59 5.38 0.69 -11.80
C GLY A 59 4.10 0.64 -10.97
N LEU A 60 3.95 -0.28 -10.02
CA LEU A 60 2.79 -0.29 -9.12
C LEU A 60 2.80 0.92 -8.18
N ASP A 61 3.98 1.32 -7.69
CA ASP A 61 4.12 2.52 -6.87
C ASP A 61 3.62 3.77 -7.59
N SER A 62 3.96 3.91 -8.87
CA SER A 62 3.50 5.02 -9.71
C SER A 62 1.97 5.01 -9.87
N ALA A 63 1.37 3.85 -10.09
CA ALA A 63 -0.09 3.71 -10.21
C ALA A 63 -0.83 4.00 -8.89
N ILE A 64 -0.27 3.58 -7.75
CA ILE A 64 -0.82 3.89 -6.41
C ILE A 64 -0.70 5.38 -6.09
N GLN A 65 0.41 6.02 -6.49
CA GLN A 65 0.63 7.44 -6.25
C GLN A 65 -0.29 8.32 -7.08
N GLN A 66 -0.63 7.92 -8.32
CA GLN A 66 -1.63 8.61 -9.14
C GLN A 66 -3.02 8.61 -8.49
N GLU A 67 -3.49 7.48 -7.96
CA GLU A 67 -4.76 7.41 -7.21
C GLU A 67 -4.73 8.30 -5.95
N LYS A 68 -3.57 8.44 -5.31
CA LYS A 68 -3.38 9.26 -4.10
C LYS A 68 -3.42 10.76 -4.41
N LEU A 69 -2.82 11.18 -5.54
CA LEU A 69 -2.68 12.58 -5.92
C LEU A 69 -3.99 13.19 -6.46
N GLU A 70 -4.81 12.39 -7.12
CA GLU A 70 -6.11 12.85 -7.63
C GLU A 70 -7.13 13.16 -6.53
N ARG A 71 -6.87 12.74 -5.27
CA ARG A 71 -7.81 12.92 -4.15
C ARG A 71 -7.29 13.78 -2.98
N ILE A 72 -6.06 14.32 -3.00
CA ILE A 72 -5.51 15.04 -1.83
C ILE A 72 -4.65 16.27 -2.19
N PRO A 73 -5.18 17.51 -2.11
CA PRO A 73 -4.42 18.73 -2.45
C PRO A 73 -3.50 19.29 -1.33
N VAL A 74 -3.32 18.64 -0.16
CA VAL A 74 -2.78 19.31 1.05
C VAL A 74 -1.57 18.63 1.76
N ILE A 75 -1.06 17.48 1.29
CA ILE A 75 0.03 16.74 2.00
C ILE A 75 1.45 17.31 1.73
N GLY A 76 1.60 18.25 0.79
CA GLY A 76 2.89 18.83 0.41
C GLY A 76 3.72 19.49 1.55
N PRO A 77 3.12 20.30 2.45
CA PRO A 77 3.89 21.02 3.47
C PRO A 77 4.15 20.23 4.77
N ILE A 78 3.29 19.26 5.11
CA ILE A 78 3.31 18.55 6.40
C ILE A 78 4.49 17.56 6.48
N TYR A 79 4.88 16.96 5.35
CA TYR A 79 6.00 16.02 5.32
C TYR A 79 7.38 16.70 5.45
N ARG A 80 7.47 18.01 5.18
CA ARG A 80 8.72 18.79 5.28
C ARG A 80 9.16 19.03 6.73
N TRP A 81 8.28 18.85 7.71
CA TRP A 81 8.59 19.07 9.13
C TRP A 81 9.11 17.83 9.87
N PHE A 82 9.02 16.62 9.29
CA PHE A 82 9.39 15.38 10.00
C PHE A 82 10.85 14.91 9.79
N GLN A 83 11.66 15.58 8.96
CA GLN A 83 13.06 15.18 8.71
C GLN A 83 14.12 15.82 9.65
N THR A 84 13.75 16.77 10.52
CA THR A 84 14.71 17.54 11.35
C THR A 84 14.77 17.09 12.82
N GLN A 85 14.62 15.80 13.12
CA GLN A 85 14.79 15.28 14.49
C GLN A 85 15.49 13.91 14.47
N SER A 86 16.71 13.82 13.93
CA SER A 86 17.59 12.65 14.13
C SER A 86 19.08 12.98 13.94
N GLU A 87 19.58 14.00 14.62
CA GLU A 87 21.02 14.18 14.83
C GLU A 87 21.27 14.82 16.20
N ALA A 88 21.35 13.99 17.24
CA ALA A 88 22.05 14.31 18.48
C ALA A 88 22.19 13.05 19.33
N ARG A 89 23.11 12.15 18.96
CA ARG A 89 23.59 11.13 19.91
C ARG A 89 25.08 10.90 19.76
N THR A 90 25.86 11.91 20.11
CA THR A 90 27.22 11.77 20.65
C THR A 90 27.56 13.02 21.46
N LEU A 91 27.59 12.89 22.80
CA LEU A 91 28.41 13.73 23.66
C LEU A 91 29.06 12.82 24.72
N PRO A 92 30.41 12.81 24.84
CA PRO A 92 31.12 12.13 25.91
C PRO A 92 30.94 12.90 27.24
N GLY A 93 30.94 12.15 28.34
CA GLY A 93 30.80 12.68 29.69
C GLY A 93 31.93 13.64 30.06
N ALA A 94 31.53 14.80 30.59
CA ALA A 94 32.38 15.68 31.37
C ALA A 94 32.39 15.22 32.82
N LEU A 95 33.59 14.94 33.36
CA LEU A 95 34.07 15.32 34.69
C LEU A 95 35.60 15.37 34.62
#